data_AF-X1UI63-F1
#
_entry.id   AF-X1UI63-F1
#
_cell.length_a   1.000
_cell.length_b   1.000
_cell.length_c   1.000
_cell.angle_alpha   90.00
_cell.angle_beta   90.00
_cell.angle_gamma   90.00
#
_symmetry.space_group_name_H-M   'P 1'
#
loop_
_entity.id
_entity.type
_entity.pdbx_description
1 polymer ?
#
loop_
_entity_poly.entity_id
_entity_poly.type
_entity_poly.pdbx_seq_one_letter_code
_entity_poly.pdbx_strand_id
1 'polypeptide(L)'
;MIKTLDVSLGQVGALSLLNPPTIGVPVVEPGVILASGYYTEQTTGQLYYYDVVNDQWYYYAAGYIYPLAISWKPSPSPKIDLVTGDTLRFNLTFKYMGPAVTRKFYAAIGTSETSGAFDEWGGSWATTKNIAIPAKTTPTLITGQYIDIIIPSGQGGKTGGAYCKIMNGFTLTEGENCTPYYYNVCYIVPP
;
A
#
# COMPACT_ATOMS: atom_id res chain seq x y z
N MET A 1 -20.72 3.03 14.10
CA MET A 1 -20.04 4.33 14.41
C MET A 1 -18.84 4.48 13.47
N ILE A 2 -18.39 5.69 13.12
CA ILE A 2 -17.15 5.89 12.33
C ILE A 2 -15.97 6.02 13.31
N LYS A 3 -14.93 5.23 13.09
CA LYS A 3 -13.65 5.27 13.82
C LYS A 3 -12.52 5.43 12.80
N THR A 4 -11.49 6.21 13.14
CA THR A 4 -10.49 6.66 12.16
C THR A 4 -9.12 6.08 12.43
N LEU A 5 -8.45 5.63 11.37
CA LEU A 5 -7.04 5.31 11.32
C LEU A 5 -6.37 6.30 10.36
N ASP A 6 -5.43 7.10 10.85
CA ASP A 6 -4.68 8.01 9.99
C ASP A 6 -3.51 7.27 9.34
N VAL A 7 -3.46 7.29 8.01
CA VAL A 7 -2.39 6.65 7.24
C VAL A 7 -1.75 7.63 6.29
N SER A 8 -0.41 7.59 6.24
CA SER A 8 0.36 8.35 5.25
C SER A 8 0.90 7.40 4.20
N LEU A 9 0.44 7.59 2.97
CA LEU A 9 1.22 7.19 1.80
C LEU A 9 2.25 8.31 1.60
N GLY A 10 3.45 8.02 1.12
CA GLY A 10 4.40 9.11 0.91
C GLY A 10 4.06 9.87 -0.36
N GLN A 11 4.66 9.51 -1.49
CA GLN A 11 4.48 10.28 -2.72
C GLN A 11 3.72 9.55 -3.82
N VAL A 12 2.60 10.16 -4.23
CA VAL A 12 1.75 9.71 -5.31
C VAL A 12 1.96 10.63 -6.52
N GLY A 13 2.42 10.10 -7.66
CA GLY A 13 2.65 10.91 -8.87
C GLY A 13 4.10 11.36 -9.08
N ALA A 14 4.34 12.06 -10.19
CA ALA A 14 5.70 12.38 -10.65
C ALA A 14 6.28 13.60 -9.91
N LEU A 15 7.43 13.41 -9.23
CA LEU A 15 8.33 14.50 -8.90
C LEU A 15 9.12 14.86 -10.18
N SER A 16 8.78 15.96 -10.83
CA SER A 16 9.71 16.64 -11.72
C SER A 16 10.35 17.79 -10.97
N LEU A 17 11.47 17.51 -10.30
CA LEU A 17 12.48 18.52 -9.99
C LEU A 17 13.83 17.93 -10.40
N LEU A 18 14.26 18.29 -11.62
CA LEU A 18 15.62 18.30 -12.17
C LEU A 18 16.64 17.27 -11.63
N ASN A 19 16.72 16.12 -12.32
CA ASN A 19 17.93 15.36 -12.78
C ASN A 19 17.70 13.83 -12.84
N PRO A 20 18.23 13.08 -13.83
CA PRO A 20 18.35 13.27 -15.28
C PRO A 20 17.30 12.35 -16.00
N PRO A 21 17.36 11.98 -17.31
CA PRO A 21 16.20 11.56 -18.09
C PRO A 21 15.56 10.27 -17.55
N THR A 22 14.34 10.42 -17.06
CA THR A 22 13.45 9.36 -16.63
C THR A 22 12.98 8.54 -17.83
N ILE A 23 13.69 7.46 -18.12
CA ILE A 23 13.14 6.34 -18.88
C ILE A 23 12.49 5.40 -17.86
N GLY A 24 11.29 4.90 -18.19
CA GLY A 24 10.40 4.28 -17.22
C GLY A 24 10.89 2.95 -16.66
N VAL A 25 10.36 2.60 -15.48
CA VAL A 25 10.20 1.20 -15.06
C VAL A 25 9.65 0.42 -16.25
N PRO A 26 10.18 -0.76 -16.61
CA PRO A 26 9.66 -1.52 -17.73
C PRO A 26 8.14 -1.68 -17.58
N VAL A 27 7.42 -1.15 -18.57
CA VAL A 27 5.99 -1.44 -18.74
C VAL A 27 5.94 -2.90 -19.15
N VAL A 28 5.88 -3.80 -18.16
CA VAL A 28 5.45 -5.16 -18.43
C VAL A 28 4.01 -5.02 -18.91
N GLU A 29 3.75 -5.28 -20.19
CA GLU A 29 2.40 -5.16 -20.71
C GLU A 29 1.45 -6.00 -19.86
N PRO A 30 0.26 -5.48 -19.50
CA PRO A 30 -0.72 -6.26 -18.77
C PRO A 30 -0.99 -7.59 -19.49
N GLY A 31 -0.65 -8.72 -18.84
CA GLY A 31 -0.83 -10.06 -19.40
C GLY A 31 0.45 -10.84 -19.74
N VAL A 32 1.65 -10.27 -19.56
CA VAL A 32 2.90 -11.02 -19.71
C VAL A 32 3.17 -11.86 -18.46
N ILE A 33 3.28 -13.18 -18.63
CA ILE A 33 3.75 -14.10 -17.59
C ILE A 33 5.26 -13.92 -17.44
N LEU A 34 5.70 -13.40 -16.30
CA LEU A 34 7.11 -13.29 -15.96
C LEU A 34 7.62 -14.62 -15.41
N ALA A 35 8.78 -15.07 -15.88
CA ALA A 35 9.47 -16.23 -15.33
C ALA A 35 10.33 -15.82 -14.13
N SER A 36 10.62 -16.74 -13.21
CA SER A 36 11.64 -16.47 -12.19
C SER A 36 12.98 -16.14 -12.86
N GLY A 37 13.65 -15.09 -12.40
CA GLY A 37 14.89 -14.66 -13.03
C GLY A 37 15.31 -13.24 -12.65
N TYR A 38 16.49 -12.88 -13.12
CA TYR A 38 17.01 -11.53 -12.95
C TYR A 38 16.52 -10.62 -14.07
N TYR A 39 16.02 -9.46 -13.68
CA TYR A 39 15.56 -8.41 -14.56
C TYR A 39 16.35 -7.15 -14.23
N THR A 40 17.04 -6.63 -15.23
CA THR A 40 17.78 -5.37 -15.10
C THR A 40 16.84 -4.22 -15.42
N GLU A 41 16.68 -3.32 -14.46
CA GLU A 41 15.95 -2.08 -14.68
C GLU A 41 16.81 -1.18 -15.59
N GLN A 42 16.24 -0.78 -16.73
CA GLN A 42 17.00 -0.19 -17.84
C GLN A 42 17.45 1.26 -17.57
N THR A 43 16.97 1.87 -16.50
CA THR A 43 17.14 3.31 -16.20
C THR A 43 18.29 3.56 -15.24
N THR A 44 18.40 2.72 -14.23
CA THR A 44 19.36 2.75 -13.14
C THR A 44 20.40 1.64 -13.27
N GLY A 45 20.16 0.65 -14.13
CA GLY A 45 20.96 -0.57 -14.20
C GLY A 45 20.79 -1.47 -12.97
N GLN A 46 19.82 -1.16 -12.10
CA GLN A 46 19.57 -1.90 -10.87
C GLN A 46 19.06 -3.30 -11.23
N LEU A 47 19.72 -4.30 -10.67
CA LEU A 47 19.35 -5.69 -10.86
C LEU A 47 18.26 -6.05 -9.84
N TYR A 48 17.17 -6.60 -10.33
CA TYR A 48 16.07 -7.17 -9.55
C TYR A 48 15.97 -8.66 -9.83
N TYR A 49 15.50 -9.44 -8.87
CA TYR A 49 15.12 -10.83 -9.05
C TYR A 49 13.62 -10.97 -8.84
N TYR A 50 12.92 -11.61 -9.77
CA TYR A 50 11.52 -11.98 -9.61
C TYR A 50 11.44 -13.48 -9.33
N ASP A 51 10.61 -13.85 -8.36
CA ASP A 51 10.27 -15.23 -8.05
C ASP A 51 8.79 -15.47 -8.36
N VAL A 52 8.52 -16.23 -9.43
CA VAL A 52 7.15 -16.56 -9.86
C VAL A 52 6.42 -17.48 -8.88
N VAL A 53 7.15 -18.30 -8.09
CA VAL A 53 6.52 -19.21 -7.12
C VAL A 53 5.91 -18.43 -5.97
N ASN A 54 6.58 -17.35 -5.57
CA ASN A 54 6.19 -16.50 -4.45
C ASN A 54 5.56 -15.16 -4.89
N ASP A 55 5.46 -14.93 -6.21
CA ASP A 55 5.06 -13.64 -6.82
C ASP A 55 5.77 -12.43 -6.19
N GLN A 56 7.07 -12.56 -5.95
CA GLN A 56 7.83 -11.63 -5.11
C GLN A 56 9.02 -11.04 -5.88
N TRP A 57 9.19 -9.73 -5.72
CA TRP A 57 10.35 -9.01 -6.22
C TRP A 57 11.42 -8.86 -5.13
N TYR A 58 12.67 -8.92 -5.56
CA TYR A 58 13.85 -8.70 -4.74
C TYR A 58 14.77 -7.72 -5.45
N TYR A 59 15.51 -6.90 -4.70
CA TYR A 59 16.58 -6.08 -5.27
C TYR A 59 17.95 -6.64 -4.89
N TYR A 60 18.91 -6.52 -5.79
CA TYR A 60 20.29 -6.99 -5.58
C TYR A 60 21.21 -5.82 -5.22
N ALA A 61 21.82 -5.85 -4.05
CA ALA A 61 22.77 -4.82 -3.61
C ALA A 61 23.94 -5.47 -2.87
N ALA A 62 25.16 -4.99 -3.15
CA ALA A 62 26.39 -5.42 -2.46
C ALA A 62 26.63 -6.95 -2.40
N GLY A 63 26.17 -7.72 -3.40
CA GLY A 63 26.34 -9.18 -3.43
C GLY A 63 25.17 -9.99 -2.85
N TYR A 64 24.14 -9.33 -2.32
CA TYR A 64 23.03 -9.97 -1.63
C TYR A 64 21.68 -9.62 -2.28
N ILE A 65 20.73 -10.55 -2.15
CA ILE A 65 19.34 -10.39 -2.62
C ILE A 65 18.48 -10.02 -1.41
N TYR A 66 17.78 -8.89 -1.51
CA TYR A 66 16.88 -8.40 -0.46
C TYR A 66 15.44 -8.44 -0.96
N PRO A 67 14.51 -9.04 -0.21
CA PRO A 67 13.10 -9.00 -0.58
C PRO A 67 12.63 -7.54 -0.60
N LEU A 68 11.89 -7.18 -1.65
CA LEU A 68 11.12 -5.95 -1.68
C LEU A 68 9.88 -6.17 -0.77
N ALA A 69 10.12 -6.23 0.53
CA ALA A 69 9.10 -6.49 1.54
C ALA A 69 8.58 -5.16 2.10
N ILE A 70 7.26 -4.97 2.07
CA ILE A 70 6.62 -3.92 2.86
C ILE A 70 6.91 -4.21 4.33
N SER A 71 7.47 -3.25 5.05
CA SER A 71 7.85 -3.45 6.45
C SER A 71 6.61 -3.50 7.36
N TRP A 72 6.73 -4.25 8.45
CA TRP A 72 5.80 -4.17 9.56
C TRP A 72 6.17 -3.00 10.47
N LYS A 73 5.20 -2.14 10.78
CA LYS A 73 5.36 -1.00 11.70
C LYS A 73 4.21 -0.95 12.71
N PRO A 74 4.42 -0.39 13.91
CA PRO A 74 3.32 -0.19 14.85
C PRO A 74 2.28 0.74 14.23
N SER A 75 1.01 0.51 14.57
CA SER A 75 -0.09 1.40 14.21
C SER A 75 0.26 2.86 14.56
N PRO A 76 0.04 3.81 13.63
CA PRO A 76 0.26 5.24 13.88
C PRO A 76 -0.78 5.84 14.84
N SER A 77 -1.82 5.09 15.18
CA SER A 77 -2.89 5.47 16.09
C SER A 77 -3.03 4.44 17.22
N PRO A 78 -3.56 4.83 18.40
CA PRO A 78 -3.93 3.88 19.44
C PRO A 78 -4.84 2.78 18.88
N LYS A 79 -4.72 1.57 19.42
CA LYS A 79 -5.54 0.43 19.00
C LYS A 79 -7.03 0.76 19.15
N ILE A 80 -7.79 0.48 18.09
CA ILE A 80 -9.20 0.84 17.97
C ILE A 80 -10.07 -0.38 18.24
N ASP A 81 -10.95 -0.32 19.23
CA ASP A 81 -11.98 -1.34 19.42
C ASP A 81 -13.05 -1.19 18.34
N LEU A 82 -13.41 -2.28 17.64
CA LEU A 82 -14.39 -2.28 16.55
C LEU A 82 -15.46 -3.35 16.81
N VAL A 83 -16.73 -2.96 16.68
CA VAL A 83 -17.86 -3.91 16.67
C VAL A 83 -18.38 -4.08 15.24
N THR A 84 -19.07 -5.18 14.95
CA THR A 84 -19.74 -5.36 13.65
C THR A 84 -20.69 -4.19 13.35
N GLY A 85 -20.62 -3.68 12.12
CA GLY A 85 -21.37 -2.50 11.67
C GLY A 85 -20.69 -1.15 11.96
N ASP A 86 -19.57 -1.12 12.71
CA ASP A 86 -18.70 0.05 12.71
C ASP A 86 -18.09 0.28 11.33
N THR A 87 -17.61 1.50 11.11
CA THR A 87 -16.84 1.85 9.92
C THR A 87 -15.44 2.25 10.37
N LEU A 88 -14.43 1.50 9.92
CA LEU A 88 -13.04 1.92 10.02
C LEU A 88 -12.69 2.78 8.80
N ARG A 89 -12.45 4.06 9.04
CA ARG A 89 -12.04 5.04 8.04
C ARG A 89 -10.53 5.17 8.02
N PHE A 90 -9.91 4.86 6.89
CA PHE A 90 -8.52 5.16 6.63
C PHE A 90 -8.43 6.59 6.10
N ASN A 91 -7.99 7.53 6.93
CA ASN A 91 -7.73 8.90 6.51
C ASN A 91 -6.39 8.95 5.78
N LEU A 92 -6.43 9.25 4.50
CA LEU A 92 -5.27 9.22 3.63
C LEU A 92 -4.60 10.60 3.58
N THR A 93 -3.30 10.61 3.83
CA THR A 93 -2.43 11.75 3.54
C THR A 93 -1.34 11.32 2.56
N PHE A 94 -1.08 12.11 1.52
CA PHE A 94 -0.01 11.85 0.55
C PHE A 94 0.40 13.10 -0.20
N LYS A 95 1.62 13.15 -0.74
CA LYS A 95 2.06 14.23 -1.63
C LYS A 95 1.69 13.92 -3.08
N TYR A 96 1.24 14.95 -3.82
CA TYR A 96 0.94 14.83 -5.26
C TYR A 96 1.49 16.00 -6.07
N MET A 97 2.04 15.68 -7.24
CA MET A 97 2.34 16.61 -8.34
C MET A 97 2.09 15.89 -9.67
N GLY A 98 1.45 16.57 -10.61
CA GLY A 98 1.07 15.99 -11.90
C GLY A 98 -0.27 16.49 -12.45
N PRO A 99 -0.70 15.97 -13.61
CA PRO A 99 -2.00 16.29 -14.20
C PRO A 99 -3.18 15.78 -13.35
N ALA A 100 -4.41 16.14 -13.67
CA ALA A 100 -5.55 15.56 -12.98
C ALA A 100 -5.60 14.04 -13.23
N VAL A 101 -5.82 13.25 -12.18
CA VAL A 101 -5.81 11.79 -12.28
C VAL A 101 -6.80 11.16 -11.31
N THR A 102 -7.38 10.02 -11.70
CA THR A 102 -8.13 9.18 -10.76
C THR A 102 -7.30 7.95 -10.43
N ARG A 103 -7.13 7.67 -9.14
CA ARG A 103 -6.39 6.51 -8.64
C ARG A 103 -7.29 5.62 -7.81
N LYS A 104 -7.15 4.30 -7.98
CA LYS A 104 -7.86 3.29 -7.20
C LYS A 104 -7.03 2.96 -5.96
N PHE A 105 -7.53 3.34 -4.79
CA PHE A 105 -6.95 2.98 -3.50
C PHE A 105 -7.58 1.68 -3.01
N TYR A 106 -6.80 0.90 -2.28
CA TYR A 106 -7.18 -0.35 -1.64
C TYR A 106 -6.80 -0.26 -0.16
N ALA A 107 -7.71 -0.64 0.72
CA ALA A 107 -7.43 -0.77 2.14
C ALA A 107 -7.87 -2.15 2.60
N ALA A 108 -7.09 -2.76 3.49
CA ALA A 108 -7.38 -4.08 4.02
C ALA A 108 -7.06 -4.16 5.52
N ILE A 109 -7.81 -5.03 6.18
CA ILE A 109 -7.59 -5.49 7.55
C ILE A 109 -7.23 -6.98 7.49
N GLY A 110 -6.28 -7.38 8.31
CA GLY A 110 -5.77 -8.74 8.33
C GLY A 110 -5.14 -9.10 9.66
N THR A 111 -4.40 -10.19 9.66
CA THR A 111 -3.71 -10.68 10.86
C THR A 111 -2.67 -9.67 11.31
N SER A 112 -2.63 -9.39 12.61
CA SER A 112 -1.64 -8.46 13.19
C SER A 112 -0.35 -9.21 13.52
N GLU A 113 0.56 -9.30 12.56
CA GLU A 113 1.89 -9.90 12.76
C GLU A 113 2.99 -8.84 12.88
N THR A 114 4.23 -9.25 13.10
CA THR A 114 5.39 -8.34 13.14
C THR A 114 6.48 -8.73 12.14
N SER A 115 6.22 -9.72 11.30
CA SER A 115 7.12 -10.22 10.25
C SER A 115 6.34 -10.98 9.20
N GLY A 116 6.93 -11.23 8.03
CA GLY A 116 6.29 -12.02 6.97
C GLY A 116 5.34 -11.19 6.10
N ALA A 117 4.59 -11.88 5.24
CA ALA A 117 3.60 -11.26 4.38
C ALA A 117 2.35 -10.86 5.17
N PHE A 118 1.57 -9.91 4.64
CA PHE A 118 0.32 -9.53 5.26
C PHE A 118 -0.78 -10.53 4.91
N ASP A 119 -1.26 -11.28 5.89
CA ASP A 119 -2.40 -12.18 5.76
C ASP A 119 -3.72 -11.42 5.90
N GLU A 120 -4.33 -11.06 4.78
CA GLU A 120 -5.63 -10.39 4.76
C GLU A 120 -6.75 -11.35 5.19
N TRP A 121 -7.67 -10.90 6.05
CA TRP A 121 -8.80 -11.74 6.50
C TRP A 121 -9.83 -12.05 5.41
N GLY A 122 -9.63 -11.53 4.20
CA GLY A 122 -10.42 -11.80 3.01
C GLY A 122 -11.83 -11.19 3.04
N GLY A 123 -12.57 -11.34 1.93
CA GLY A 123 -13.96 -10.91 1.82
C GLY A 123 -14.17 -9.42 2.10
N SER A 124 -15.10 -9.09 3.00
CA SER A 124 -15.48 -7.71 3.33
C SER A 124 -14.50 -6.98 4.26
N TRP A 125 -13.37 -7.59 4.62
CA TRP A 125 -12.30 -6.95 5.42
C TRP A 125 -11.35 -6.10 4.57
N ALA A 126 -11.61 -6.00 3.27
CA ALA A 126 -10.92 -5.11 2.36
C ALA A 126 -11.88 -4.40 1.42
N THR A 127 -11.48 -3.24 0.90
CA THR A 127 -12.30 -2.47 -0.04
C THR A 127 -11.44 -1.60 -0.95
N THR A 128 -12.07 -1.06 -1.99
CA THR A 128 -11.42 -0.13 -2.92
C THR A 128 -12.22 1.15 -3.09
N LYS A 129 -11.53 2.24 -3.38
CA LYS A 129 -12.15 3.53 -3.70
C LYS A 129 -11.37 4.25 -4.79
N ASN A 130 -12.08 4.76 -5.78
CA ASN A 130 -11.52 5.68 -6.76
C ASN A 130 -11.49 7.09 -6.16
N ILE A 131 -10.31 7.70 -6.15
CA ILE A 131 -10.09 9.05 -5.64
C ILE A 131 -9.59 9.91 -6.79
N ALA A 132 -10.34 10.95 -7.11
CA ALA A 132 -9.95 11.97 -8.07
C ALA A 132 -9.00 12.97 -7.40
N ILE A 133 -7.82 13.13 -7.98
CA ILE A 133 -6.78 14.04 -7.52
C ILE A 133 -6.66 15.14 -8.58
N PRO A 134 -6.92 16.41 -8.24
CA PRO A 134 -6.79 17.51 -9.19
C PRO A 134 -5.33 17.71 -9.59
N ALA A 135 -5.11 18.34 -10.74
CA ALA A 135 -3.77 18.69 -11.19
C ALA A 135 -3.05 19.56 -10.15
N LYS A 136 -1.76 19.29 -9.93
CA LYS A 136 -0.88 20.06 -9.06
C LYS A 136 0.43 20.34 -9.80
N THR A 137 0.82 21.61 -9.86
CA THR A 137 2.05 22.06 -10.53
C THR A 137 3.26 22.10 -9.60
N THR A 138 3.05 21.98 -8.29
CA THR A 138 4.08 21.85 -7.27
C THR A 138 3.74 20.70 -6.31
N PRO A 139 4.73 20.08 -5.64
CA PRO A 139 4.47 19.00 -4.69
C PRO A 139 3.56 19.48 -3.56
N THR A 140 2.31 19.00 -3.57
CA THR A 140 1.26 19.45 -2.66
C THR A 140 0.85 18.30 -1.74
N LEU A 141 0.77 18.56 -0.43
CA LEU A 141 0.18 17.60 0.50
C LEU A 141 -1.34 17.53 0.27
N ILE A 142 -1.82 16.35 -0.06
CA ILE A 142 -3.23 16.02 -0.20
C ILE A 142 -3.69 15.40 1.12
N THR A 143 -4.78 15.94 1.66
CA THR A 143 -5.43 15.50 2.90
C THR A 143 -6.95 15.42 2.69
N GLY A 144 -7.68 14.93 3.70
CA GLY A 144 -9.14 14.86 3.66
C GLY A 144 -9.71 13.77 2.73
N GLN A 145 -8.83 12.99 2.11
CA GLN A 145 -9.20 11.80 1.35
C GLN A 145 -9.31 10.61 2.29
N TYR A 146 -10.24 9.69 2.00
CA TYR A 146 -10.46 8.55 2.89
C TYR A 146 -11.04 7.35 2.17
N ILE A 147 -10.83 6.16 2.73
CA ILE A 147 -11.48 4.89 2.34
C ILE A 147 -12.08 4.22 3.57
N ASP A 148 -13.33 3.76 3.44
CA ASP A 148 -14.13 3.26 4.55
C ASP A 148 -14.35 1.75 4.43
N ILE A 149 -13.98 1.00 5.45
CA ILE A 149 -14.30 -0.42 5.60
C ILE A 149 -15.41 -0.56 6.63
N ILE A 150 -16.56 -1.08 6.21
CA ILE A 150 -17.64 -1.47 7.14
C ILE A 150 -17.23 -2.79 7.76
N ILE A 151 -17.14 -2.83 9.09
CA ILE A 151 -16.65 -3.99 9.84
C ILE A 151 -17.70 -5.10 9.75
N PRO A 152 -17.38 -6.24 9.10
CA PRO A 152 -18.32 -7.34 8.97
C PRO A 152 -18.38 -8.15 10.27
N SER A 153 -19.22 -9.19 10.29
CA SER A 153 -19.20 -10.20 11.34
C SER A 153 -17.96 -11.10 11.23
N GLY A 154 -17.52 -11.65 12.36
CA GLY A 154 -16.38 -12.57 12.43
C GLY A 154 -15.13 -11.94 13.03
N GLN A 155 -14.08 -12.74 13.21
CA GLN A 155 -12.80 -12.32 13.81
C GLN A 155 -12.89 -11.74 15.24
N GLY A 156 -14.04 -11.91 15.92
CA GLY A 156 -14.25 -11.48 17.30
C GLY A 156 -13.17 -12.02 18.24
N GLY A 157 -12.64 -11.15 19.09
CA GLY A 157 -11.54 -11.46 20.01
C GLY A 157 -10.15 -11.35 19.40
N LYS A 158 -10.02 -11.04 18.11
CA LYS A 158 -8.71 -10.90 17.44
C LYS A 158 -8.25 -9.46 17.36
N THR A 159 -6.92 -9.29 17.33
CA THR A 159 -6.27 -8.03 17.00
C THR A 159 -5.93 -8.03 15.51
N GLY A 160 -6.35 -6.98 14.80
CA GLY A 160 -6.13 -6.81 13.38
C GLY A 160 -5.00 -5.84 13.08
N GLY A 161 -4.22 -6.17 12.05
CA GLY A 161 -3.35 -5.23 11.35
C GLY A 161 -4.09 -4.57 10.20
N ALA A 162 -3.50 -3.55 9.58
CA ALA A 162 -4.06 -2.92 8.39
C ALA A 162 -3.01 -2.29 7.50
N TYR A 163 -3.34 -2.10 6.22
CA TYR A 163 -2.52 -1.33 5.29
C TYR A 163 -3.39 -0.69 4.20
N CYS A 164 -2.80 0.27 3.48
CA CYS A 164 -3.40 0.89 2.30
C CYS A 164 -2.41 0.92 1.14
N LYS A 165 -2.89 0.68 -0.09
CA LYS A 165 -2.10 0.77 -1.32
C LYS A 165 -2.88 1.40 -2.48
N ILE A 166 -2.17 1.83 -3.50
CA ILE A 166 -2.73 2.26 -4.78
C ILE A 166 -2.63 1.10 -5.77
N MET A 167 -3.77 0.62 -6.26
CA MET A 167 -3.85 -0.58 -7.11
C MET A 167 -3.34 -0.36 -8.54
N ASN A 168 -3.32 0.88 -9.02
CA ASN A 168 -3.02 1.19 -10.42
C ASN A 168 -1.56 1.67 -10.61
N GLY A 169 -0.68 1.46 -9.62
CA GLY A 169 0.76 1.67 -9.71
C GLY A 169 1.45 0.31 -9.72
N PHE A 170 2.27 0.03 -10.74
CA PHE A 170 2.78 -1.31 -11.06
C PHE A 170 3.85 -1.88 -10.10
N THR A 171 4.18 -1.17 -9.02
CA THR A 171 5.13 -1.64 -7.98
C THR A 171 4.54 -1.33 -6.61
N LEU A 172 4.76 -2.18 -5.61
CA LEU A 172 4.46 -1.84 -4.21
C LEU A 172 5.74 -1.30 -3.56
N THR A 173 5.86 0.03 -3.55
CA THR A 173 6.96 0.72 -2.89
C THR A 173 6.41 1.41 -1.64
N GLU A 174 6.86 0.94 -0.48
CA GLU A 174 6.50 1.53 0.81
C GLU A 174 6.87 3.01 0.82
N GLY A 175 5.94 3.87 1.24
CA GLY A 175 6.16 5.31 1.26
C GLY A 175 6.06 5.97 -0.11
N GLU A 176 5.61 5.27 -1.15
CA GLU A 176 5.22 5.88 -2.42
C GLU A 176 3.77 5.57 -2.72
N ASN A 177 3.47 4.28 -2.88
CA ASN A 177 2.16 3.82 -3.32
C ASN A 177 1.55 2.76 -2.39
N CYS A 178 2.25 2.37 -1.32
CA CYS A 178 1.68 1.62 -0.21
C CYS A 178 2.20 2.14 1.14
N THR A 179 1.38 1.92 2.18
CA THR A 179 1.80 2.10 3.57
C THR A 179 2.61 0.87 4.00
N PRO A 180 3.37 0.98 5.11
CA PRO A 180 3.79 -0.20 5.85
C PRO A 180 2.57 -1.07 6.22
N TYR A 181 2.84 -2.32 6.58
CA TYR A 181 1.89 -3.17 7.28
C TYR A 181 1.81 -2.72 8.74
N TYR A 182 0.70 -2.10 9.12
CA TYR A 182 0.52 -1.66 10.49
C TYR A 182 0.00 -2.78 11.37
N TYR A 183 0.72 -3.11 12.44
CA TYR A 183 0.26 -4.06 13.46
C TYR A 183 -0.41 -3.34 14.64
N ASN A 184 -1.26 -4.05 15.38
CA ASN A 184 -2.04 -3.54 16.51
C ASN A 184 -2.97 -2.37 16.16
N VAL A 185 -3.56 -2.39 14.96
CA VAL A 185 -4.47 -1.33 14.50
C VAL A 185 -5.80 -1.38 15.21
N CYS A 186 -6.40 -2.56 15.31
CA CYS A 186 -7.73 -2.72 15.89
C CYS A 186 -7.88 -3.97 16.73
N TYR A 187 -8.88 -3.98 17.60
CA TYR A 187 -9.38 -5.17 18.28
C TYR A 187 -10.85 -5.36 17.92
N ILE A 188 -11.21 -6.54 17.43
CA ILE A 188 -12.60 -6.85 17.09
C ILE A 188 -13.30 -7.31 18.37
N VAL A 189 -14.21 -6.48 18.86
CA VAL A 189 -14.98 -6.75 20.08
C VAL A 189 -15.93 -7.92 19.78
N PRO A 190 -15.87 -9.02 20.56
CA PRO A 190 -16.84 -10.11 20.43
C PRO A 190 -18.28 -9.61 20.59
N PRO A 191 -19.24 -10.18 19.85
CA PRO A 191 -20.67 -9.86 20.01
C PRO A 191 -21.20 -10.24 21.39
#